data_AF-A0A7G7WZ31-F1
#
_entry.id   AF-A0A7G7WZ31-F1
#
_cell.length_a   1.000
_cell.length_b   1.000
_cell.length_c   1.000
_cell.angle_alpha   90.00
_cell.angle_beta   90.00
_cell.angle_gamma   90.00
#
_symmetry.space_group_name_H-M   'P 1'
#
loop_
_entity.id
_entity.type
_entity.pdbx_description
1 polymer ?
#
loop_
_entity_poly.entity_id
_entity_poly.type
_entity_poly.pdbx_seq_one_letter_code
_entity_poly.pdbx_strand_id
1 'polypeptide(L)'
;MNIKILLKISFFFLISFWSANVSAQDVVKEQNIKWYIDYDLKTSACKDEKSAHPFCAEWKEYGLCEDEYDRAIMEVYCQRTCAFCSAVEPPKCLYSEYGCCWDWEKEALSPDGDGCPRCRDEFRTLCKRFRSQCEKQGKNGEYIRRKCGKTCGFCRKDMMVIDEATFNRHRTKLQ
;
A
#
# COMPACT_ATOMS: atom_id res chain seq x y z
N MET A 1 -48.16 -20.05 -34.96
CA MET A 1 -47.62 -20.09 -33.57
C MET A 1 -46.24 -20.71 -33.61
N ASN A 2 -45.20 -19.89 -33.49
CA ASN A 2 -43.81 -20.31 -33.73
C ASN A 2 -43.10 -20.50 -32.38
N ILE A 3 -42.66 -21.72 -32.10
CA ILE A 3 -42.01 -22.21 -30.86
C ILE A 3 -40.63 -21.56 -30.59
N LYS A 4 -40.25 -20.52 -31.35
CA LYS A 4 -38.97 -19.81 -31.21
C LYS A 4 -38.95 -18.71 -30.13
N ILE A 5 -40.07 -18.45 -29.45
CA ILE A 5 -40.16 -17.36 -28.45
C ILE A 5 -39.99 -17.88 -27.00
N LEU A 6 -40.19 -19.18 -26.73
CA LEU A 6 -40.10 -19.73 -25.37
C LEU A 6 -38.68 -20.07 -24.91
N LEU A 7 -37.70 -20.16 -25.81
CA LEU A 7 -36.29 -20.45 -25.45
C LEU A 7 -35.44 -19.20 -25.18
N LYS A 8 -35.92 -17.99 -25.48
CA LYS A 8 -35.20 -16.74 -25.15
C LYS A 8 -35.49 -16.20 -23.76
N ILE A 9 -36.55 -16.68 -23.11
CA ILE A 9 -36.96 -16.20 -21.78
C ILE A 9 -36.27 -16.99 -20.64
N SER A 10 -35.70 -18.17 -20.93
CA SER A 10 -34.93 -18.95 -19.93
C SER A 10 -33.45 -18.56 -19.81
N PHE A 11 -32.90 -17.76 -20.73
CA PHE A 11 -31.48 -17.37 -20.66
C PHE A 11 -31.24 -16.01 -19.99
N PHE A 12 -32.28 -15.17 -19.89
CA PHE A 12 -32.17 -13.84 -19.26
C PHE A 12 -32.38 -13.86 -17.73
N PHE A 13 -32.80 -14.99 -17.14
CA PHE A 13 -32.96 -15.14 -15.70
C PHE A 13 -31.81 -15.90 -15.01
N LEU A 14 -30.73 -16.23 -15.73
CA LEU A 14 -29.56 -16.94 -15.16
C LEU A 14 -28.28 -16.08 -15.07
N ILE A 15 -28.34 -14.78 -15.37
CA ILE A 15 -27.17 -13.87 -15.27
C ILE A 15 -27.38 -12.77 -14.21
N SER A 16 -28.22 -13.03 -13.22
CA SER A 16 -28.32 -12.22 -12.00
C SER A 16 -28.17 -13.18 -10.82
N PHE A 17 -27.17 -12.94 -9.97
CA PHE A 17 -26.65 -13.83 -8.92
C PHE A 17 -25.56 -14.85 -9.31
N TRP A 18 -24.58 -14.42 -10.11
CA TRP A 18 -23.20 -14.76 -9.76
C TRP A 18 -22.65 -13.61 -8.91
N SER A 19 -23.16 -13.49 -7.69
CA SER A 19 -22.38 -12.84 -6.63
C SER A 19 -21.15 -13.73 -6.49
N ALA A 20 -20.03 -13.32 -7.10
CA ALA A 20 -18.74 -13.79 -6.68
C ALA A 20 -18.71 -13.59 -5.16
N ASN A 21 -18.76 -14.70 -4.42
CA ASN A 21 -18.47 -14.70 -2.99
C ASN A 21 -16.98 -14.38 -2.88
N VAL A 22 -16.62 -13.11 -3.03
CA VAL A 22 -15.30 -12.61 -2.68
C VAL A 22 -15.18 -12.88 -1.18
N SER A 23 -14.26 -13.77 -0.79
CA SER A 23 -14.12 -14.09 0.62
C SER A 23 -13.63 -12.86 1.37
N ALA A 24 -13.97 -12.72 2.65
CA ALA A 24 -13.50 -11.60 3.46
C ALA A 24 -11.95 -11.49 3.45
N GLN A 25 -11.25 -12.61 3.27
CA GLN A 25 -9.78 -12.64 3.13
C GLN A 25 -9.31 -12.01 1.81
N ASP A 26 -10.04 -12.19 0.71
CA ASP A 26 -9.69 -11.62 -0.59
C ASP A 26 -9.87 -10.09 -0.60
N VAL A 27 -10.92 -9.59 0.05
CA VAL A 27 -11.12 -8.13 0.24
C VAL A 27 -9.98 -7.51 1.05
N VAL A 28 -9.53 -8.19 2.12
CA VAL A 28 -8.42 -7.72 2.97
C VAL A 28 -7.10 -7.69 2.19
N LYS A 29 -6.83 -8.69 1.35
CA LYS A 29 -5.64 -8.71 0.47
C LYS A 29 -5.63 -7.52 -0.50
N GLU A 30 -6.73 -7.24 -1.18
CA GLU A 30 -6.84 -6.10 -2.10
C GLU A 30 -6.68 -4.75 -1.38
N GLN A 31 -7.25 -4.59 -0.18
CA GLN A 31 -7.09 -3.38 0.63
C GLN A 31 -5.64 -3.17 1.10
N ASN A 32 -4.94 -4.24 1.48
CA ASN A 32 -3.54 -4.20 1.91
C ASN A 32 -2.61 -3.80 0.77
N ILE A 33 -2.82 -4.35 -0.43
CA ILE A 33 -2.08 -3.98 -1.64
C ILE A 33 -2.33 -2.52 -1.99
N LYS A 34 -3.60 -2.10 -2.03
CA LYS A 34 -3.97 -0.71 -2.33
C LYS A 34 -3.33 0.26 -1.36
N TRP A 35 -3.30 -0.04 -0.06
CA TRP A 35 -2.60 0.81 0.90
C TRP A 35 -1.10 0.77 0.74
N TYR A 36 -0.48 -0.39 0.48
CA TYR A 36 0.97 -0.41 0.25
C TYR A 36 1.33 0.48 -0.93
N ILE A 37 0.56 0.42 -2.02
CA ILE A 37 0.74 1.28 -3.20
C ILE A 37 0.43 2.75 -2.85
N ASP A 38 -0.70 3.06 -2.20
CA ASP A 38 -1.05 4.44 -1.80
C ASP A 38 -0.02 5.02 -0.81
N TYR A 39 0.46 4.21 0.12
CA TYR A 39 1.47 4.55 1.12
C TYR A 39 2.81 4.76 0.45
N ASP A 40 3.27 3.81 -0.35
CA ASP A 40 4.54 3.91 -1.07
C ASP A 40 4.52 5.05 -2.08
N LEU A 41 3.43 5.30 -2.82
CA LEU A 41 3.31 6.50 -3.65
C LEU A 41 3.33 7.80 -2.84
N LYS A 42 2.91 7.77 -1.57
CA LYS A 42 2.94 8.92 -0.65
C LYS A 42 4.25 9.05 0.14
N THR A 43 4.99 7.95 0.35
CA THR A 43 6.21 7.89 1.16
C THR A 43 7.49 7.69 0.36
N SER A 44 7.38 7.13 -0.84
CA SER A 44 8.43 7.15 -1.84
C SER A 44 8.81 8.60 -2.10
N ALA A 45 10.03 8.78 -2.57
CA ALA A 45 10.51 10.07 -3.01
C ALA A 45 9.72 10.63 -4.21
N CYS A 46 8.68 9.92 -4.70
CA CYS A 46 7.77 10.35 -5.74
C CYS A 46 6.95 11.57 -5.34
N LYS A 47 7.58 12.73 -5.52
CA LYS A 47 6.94 14.02 -5.44
C LYS A 47 7.69 14.93 -6.38
N ASP A 48 7.02 15.97 -6.84
CA ASP A 48 7.74 17.07 -7.46
C ASP A 48 8.57 17.76 -6.38
N GLU A 49 9.80 18.11 -6.71
CA GLU A 49 10.71 18.77 -5.79
C GLU A 49 10.17 20.17 -5.47
N LYS A 50 10.15 20.55 -4.19
CA LYS A 50 9.42 21.75 -3.72
C LYS A 50 9.89 23.05 -4.39
N SER A 51 11.17 23.13 -4.75
CA SER A 51 11.75 24.30 -5.43
C SER A 51 11.39 24.39 -6.92
N ALA A 52 11.10 23.26 -7.57
CA ALA A 52 10.74 23.17 -8.99
C ALA A 52 9.23 22.97 -9.23
N HIS A 53 8.47 22.62 -8.18
CA HIS A 53 7.03 22.40 -8.22
C HIS A 53 6.22 23.49 -8.95
N PRO A 54 6.55 24.80 -8.91
CA PRO A 54 5.81 25.80 -9.68
C PRO A 54 5.90 25.61 -11.19
N PHE A 55 7.00 25.03 -11.70
CA PHE A 55 7.29 24.95 -13.12
C PHE A 55 6.98 23.57 -13.71
N CYS A 56 6.84 22.52 -12.90
CA CYS A 56 6.58 21.17 -13.42
C CYS A 56 5.34 21.07 -14.31
N ALA A 57 4.27 21.80 -14.01
CA ALA A 57 3.06 21.83 -14.83
C ALA A 57 3.33 22.46 -16.20
N GLU A 58 4.04 23.59 -16.22
CA GLU A 58 4.42 24.31 -17.43
C GLU A 58 5.42 23.51 -18.29
N TRP A 59 6.46 22.94 -17.68
CA TRP A 59 7.43 22.08 -18.35
C TRP A 59 6.80 20.84 -18.96
N LYS A 60 5.76 20.29 -18.32
CA LYS A 60 4.96 19.21 -18.91
C LYS A 60 4.21 19.67 -20.16
N GLU A 61 3.61 20.86 -20.15
CA GLU A 61 2.94 21.40 -21.35
C GLU A 61 3.91 21.65 -22.51
N TYR A 62 5.17 21.96 -22.20
CA TYR A 62 6.25 22.09 -23.18
C TYR A 62 6.81 20.75 -23.69
N GLY A 63 6.37 19.61 -23.15
CA GLY A 63 6.80 18.28 -23.60
C GLY A 63 8.14 17.81 -23.03
N LEU A 64 8.64 18.44 -21.95
CA LEU A 64 9.93 18.06 -21.35
C LEU A 64 9.89 16.69 -20.68
N CYS A 65 8.70 16.14 -20.38
CA CYS A 65 8.57 14.79 -19.85
C CYS A 65 8.94 13.71 -20.89
N GLU A 66 8.77 14.01 -22.18
CA GLU A 66 9.03 13.08 -23.28
C GLU A 66 10.36 13.34 -23.99
N ASP A 67 10.95 14.52 -23.78
CA ASP A 67 12.23 14.90 -24.35
C ASP A 67 13.40 14.11 -23.71
N GLU A 68 14.24 13.50 -24.55
CA GLU A 68 15.36 12.65 -24.09
C GLU A 68 16.45 13.46 -23.37
N TYR A 69 16.67 14.72 -23.76
CA TYR A 69 17.67 15.59 -23.16
C TYR A 69 17.22 16.09 -21.79
N ASP A 70 15.95 16.43 -21.63
CA ASP A 70 15.39 16.95 -20.38
C ASP A 70 14.91 15.85 -19.42
N ARG A 71 14.81 14.60 -19.89
CA ARG A 71 14.35 13.45 -19.10
C ARG A 71 15.04 13.35 -17.74
N ALA A 72 16.37 13.47 -17.68
CA ALA A 72 17.12 13.35 -16.43
C ALA A 72 16.77 14.45 -15.42
N ILE A 73 16.50 15.67 -15.90
CA ILE A 73 16.07 16.80 -15.07
C ILE A 73 14.65 16.53 -14.57
N MET A 74 13.76 16.11 -15.46
CA MET A 74 12.36 15.85 -15.12
C MET A 74 12.20 14.63 -14.17
N GLU A 75 13.05 13.61 -14.30
CA GLU A 75 13.15 12.47 -13.37
C GLU A 75 13.65 12.86 -11.97
N VAL A 76 14.32 14.00 -11.82
CA VAL A 76 14.73 14.50 -10.50
C VAL A 76 13.66 15.42 -9.92
N TYR A 77 13.22 16.41 -10.70
CA TYR A 77 12.42 17.53 -10.19
C TYR A 77 10.91 17.34 -10.30
N CYS A 78 10.43 16.60 -11.30
CA CYS A 78 9.00 16.54 -11.66
C CYS A 78 8.50 15.09 -11.78
N GLN A 79 9.04 14.20 -10.93
CA GLN A 79 8.76 12.77 -10.93
C GLN A 79 7.26 12.45 -10.96
N ARG A 80 6.47 13.16 -10.15
CA ARG A 80 5.03 12.94 -10.06
C ARG A 80 4.31 13.54 -11.26
N THR A 81 4.66 14.77 -11.64
CA THR A 81 4.00 15.48 -12.75
C THR A 81 4.20 14.77 -14.09
N CYS A 82 5.41 14.26 -14.34
CA CYS A 82 5.75 13.44 -15.52
C CYS A 82 5.42 11.95 -15.35
N ALA A 83 4.82 11.55 -14.22
CA ALA A 83 4.47 10.16 -13.93
C ALA A 83 5.65 9.17 -14.06
N PHE A 84 6.87 9.62 -13.78
CA PHE A 84 8.08 8.77 -13.74
C PHE A 84 8.17 7.91 -12.50
N CYS A 85 7.29 8.14 -11.54
CA CYS A 85 7.18 7.30 -10.37
C CYS A 85 6.83 5.88 -10.78
N SER A 86 7.79 4.98 -10.64
CA SER A 86 7.52 3.55 -10.62
C SER A 86 6.86 3.27 -9.27
N ALA A 87 5.62 2.76 -9.26
CA ALA A 87 5.07 2.21 -8.04
C ALA A 87 6.03 1.13 -7.53
N VAL A 88 6.48 1.19 -6.28
CA VAL A 88 7.26 0.08 -5.73
C VAL A 88 6.35 -1.13 -5.74
N GLU A 89 6.86 -2.23 -6.31
CA GLU A 89 6.12 -3.48 -6.34
C GLU A 89 5.76 -3.86 -4.89
N PRO A 90 4.48 -4.18 -4.61
CA PRO A 90 4.07 -4.63 -3.29
C PRO A 90 4.90 -5.85 -2.84
N PRO A 91 5.26 -5.95 -1.54
CA PRO A 91 6.03 -7.08 -1.06
C PRO A 91 5.26 -8.37 -1.30
N LYS A 92 5.96 -9.40 -1.79
CA LYS A 92 5.38 -10.68 -2.20
C LYS A 92 4.53 -11.33 -1.11
N CYS A 93 4.89 -11.12 0.16
CA CYS A 93 4.15 -11.64 1.30
C CYS A 93 2.68 -11.18 1.36
N LEU A 94 2.32 -10.06 0.72
CA LEU A 94 0.94 -9.59 0.65
C LEU A 94 0.02 -10.55 -0.12
N TYR A 95 0.60 -11.31 -1.05
CA TYR A 95 -0.13 -12.29 -1.85
C TYR A 95 -0.16 -13.68 -1.22
N SER A 96 0.58 -13.89 -0.12
CA SER A 96 0.59 -15.16 0.61
C SER A 96 -0.76 -15.45 1.26
N GLU A 97 -0.97 -16.68 1.73
CA GLU A 97 -2.22 -17.10 2.36
C GLU A 97 -2.57 -16.24 3.58
N TYR A 98 -1.59 -15.95 4.44
CA TYR A 98 -1.79 -15.24 5.71
C TYR A 98 -1.26 -13.80 5.71
N GLY A 99 -0.72 -13.33 4.58
CA GLY A 99 -0.21 -11.96 4.43
C GLY A 99 1.20 -11.79 4.99
N CYS A 100 1.57 -10.53 5.24
CA CYS A 100 2.88 -10.19 5.77
C CYS A 100 2.90 -10.20 7.30
N CYS A 101 4.06 -10.54 7.86
CA CYS A 101 4.41 -10.23 9.23
C CYS A 101 4.35 -8.73 9.49
N TRP A 102 4.30 -8.34 10.77
CA TRP A 102 4.19 -6.95 11.21
C TRP A 102 5.33 -6.01 10.72
N ASP A 103 6.45 -6.56 10.28
CA ASP A 103 7.59 -5.85 9.72
C ASP A 103 7.53 -5.68 8.19
N TRP A 104 6.55 -6.30 7.53
CA TRP A 104 6.35 -6.32 6.07
C TRP A 104 7.47 -7.00 5.28
N GLU A 105 8.38 -7.74 5.93
CA GLU A 105 9.53 -8.36 5.26
C GLU A 105 9.26 -9.82 4.87
N LYS A 106 8.49 -10.54 5.68
CA LYS A 106 8.23 -11.97 5.52
C LYS A 106 6.75 -12.28 5.46
N GLU A 107 6.41 -13.38 4.80
CA GLU A 107 5.08 -13.96 4.89
C GLU A 107 4.87 -14.65 6.24
N ALA A 108 3.66 -14.53 6.76
CA ALA A 108 3.22 -15.29 7.90
C ALA A 108 2.88 -16.71 7.46
N LEU A 109 3.28 -17.71 8.25
CA LEU A 109 2.99 -19.13 7.98
C LEU A 109 1.65 -19.58 8.58
N SER A 110 1.04 -18.75 9.42
CA SER A 110 -0.27 -18.99 10.01
C SER A 110 -0.96 -17.67 10.39
N PRO A 111 -2.28 -17.69 10.68
CA PRO A 111 -3.01 -16.51 11.16
C PRO A 111 -2.45 -15.94 12.48
N ASP A 112 -1.84 -16.80 13.30
CA ASP A 112 -1.21 -16.41 14.57
C ASP A 112 0.18 -15.78 14.37
N GLY A 113 0.67 -15.79 13.13
CA GLY A 113 1.97 -15.24 12.73
C GLY A 113 3.13 -16.19 12.99
N ASP A 114 2.93 -17.49 12.81
CA ASP A 114 4.06 -18.43 12.79
C ASP A 114 5.09 -18.02 11.74
N GLY A 115 6.36 -18.18 12.06
CA GLY A 115 7.47 -17.70 11.21
C GLY A 115 7.75 -16.20 11.30
N CYS A 116 6.86 -15.40 11.91
CA CYS A 116 7.10 -13.97 12.08
C CYS A 116 8.11 -13.67 13.20
N PRO A 117 8.88 -12.57 13.06
CA PRO A 117 9.79 -12.16 14.12
C PRO A 117 9.02 -11.73 15.37
N ARG A 118 9.62 -11.96 16.53
CA ARG A 118 9.05 -11.53 17.81
C ARG A 118 8.79 -10.03 17.80
N CYS A 119 7.58 -9.65 18.17
CA CYS A 119 7.24 -8.26 18.37
C CYS A 119 8.13 -7.59 19.44
N ARG A 120 9.03 -6.71 19.01
CA ARG A 120 9.90 -5.92 19.88
C ARG A 120 10.31 -4.61 19.22
N ASP A 121 10.72 -3.67 20.05
CA ASP A 121 11.47 -2.52 19.58
C ASP A 121 12.94 -2.93 19.41
N GLU A 122 13.49 -2.74 18.21
CA GLU A 122 14.91 -2.99 17.93
C GLU A 122 15.79 -2.06 18.76
N PHE A 123 15.38 -0.78 18.88
CA PHE A 123 16.11 0.25 19.61
C PHE A 123 15.26 0.85 20.73
N ARG A 124 15.01 0.09 21.81
CA ARG A 124 14.08 0.44 22.91
C ARG A 124 14.14 1.90 23.38
N THR A 125 15.34 2.47 23.55
CA THR A 125 15.51 3.87 23.99
C THR A 125 15.17 4.88 22.89
N LEU A 126 15.61 4.63 21.66
CA LEU A 126 15.31 5.50 20.51
C LEU A 126 13.82 5.46 20.17
N CYS A 127 13.20 4.29 20.23
CA CYS A 127 11.78 4.11 19.98
C CYS A 127 10.93 4.94 20.93
N LYS A 128 11.26 4.97 22.23
CA LYS A 128 10.58 5.85 23.20
C LYS A 128 10.76 7.33 22.86
N ARG A 129 11.98 7.74 22.51
CA ARG A 129 12.30 9.14 22.16
C ARG A 129 11.55 9.61 20.90
N PHE A 130 11.44 8.74 19.91
CA PHE A 130 10.85 9.04 18.60
C PHE A 130 9.42 8.51 18.46
N ARG A 131 8.71 8.24 19.56
CA ARG A 131 7.33 7.74 19.53
C ARG A 131 6.39 8.64 18.71
N SER A 132 6.61 9.96 18.72
CA SER A 132 5.82 10.92 17.91
C SER A 132 6.03 10.77 16.40
N GLN A 133 7.10 10.10 15.96
CA GLN A 133 7.39 9.84 14.55
C GLN A 133 6.56 8.67 13.99
N CYS A 134 5.95 7.85 14.84
CA CYS A 134 5.10 6.73 14.40
C CYS A 134 3.93 7.19 13.51
N GLU A 135 3.49 8.45 13.64
CA GLU A 135 2.39 9.06 12.88
C GLU A 135 2.89 9.93 11.72
N LYS A 136 4.20 10.12 11.58
CA LYS A 136 4.77 10.91 10.47
C LYS A 136 4.81 10.10 9.19
N GLN A 137 4.53 10.77 8.08
CA GLN A 137 4.71 10.20 6.74
C GLN A 137 6.18 10.23 6.32
N GLY A 138 6.50 9.47 5.27
CA GLY A 138 7.83 9.40 4.69
C GLY A 138 8.80 8.48 5.44
N LYS A 139 10.03 8.43 4.92
CA LYS A 139 11.08 7.47 5.32
C LYS A 139 11.34 7.40 6.83
N ASN A 140 11.32 8.54 7.53
CA ASN A 140 11.59 8.56 8.97
C ASN A 140 10.47 7.90 9.77
N GLY A 141 9.21 8.22 9.46
CA GLY A 141 8.08 7.58 10.12
C GLY A 141 8.00 6.09 9.79
N GLU A 142 8.29 5.72 8.53
CA GLU A 142 8.37 4.33 8.10
C GLU A 142 9.42 3.54 8.87
N TYR A 143 10.64 4.09 8.92
CA TYR A 143 11.76 3.48 9.62
C TYR A 143 11.41 3.25 11.09
N ILE A 144 10.82 4.25 11.74
CA ILE A 144 10.39 4.13 13.13
C ILE A 144 9.29 3.07 13.28
N ARG A 145 8.30 2.98 12.38
CA ARG A 145 7.28 1.92 12.43
C ARG A 145 7.85 0.52 12.31
N ARG A 146 8.78 0.29 11.38
CA ARG A 146 9.44 -1.01 11.17
C ARG A 146 10.36 -1.40 12.33
N LYS A 147 11.13 -0.44 12.85
CA LYS A 147 12.12 -0.70 13.92
C LYS A 147 11.54 -0.64 15.34
N CYS A 148 10.39 0.00 15.49
CA CYS A 148 9.74 0.25 16.77
C CYS A 148 8.30 -0.26 16.78
N GLY A 149 8.06 -1.46 16.23
CA GLY A 149 6.71 -2.00 16.06
C GLY A 149 5.91 -2.05 17.35
N LYS A 150 6.55 -2.36 18.49
CA LYS A 150 5.88 -2.38 19.79
C LYS A 150 5.54 -0.98 20.30
N THR A 151 6.48 -0.04 20.23
CA THR A 151 6.24 1.35 20.66
C THR A 151 5.21 2.05 19.78
N CYS A 152 5.23 1.80 18.47
CA CYS A 152 4.27 2.35 17.52
C CYS A 152 2.93 1.62 17.49
N GLY A 153 2.81 0.45 18.12
CA GLY A 153 1.58 -0.34 18.17
C GLY A 153 1.29 -1.18 16.93
N PHE A 154 2.30 -1.39 16.07
CA PHE A 154 2.22 -2.23 14.88
C PHE A 154 2.28 -3.73 15.19
N CYS A 155 2.69 -4.11 16.40
CA CYS A 155 2.69 -5.49 16.85
C CYS A 155 2.40 -5.60 18.35
N ARG A 156 1.91 -6.77 18.78
CA ARG A 156 1.82 -7.18 20.19
C ARG A 156 2.09 -8.68 20.33
N LYS A 157 2.18 -9.21 21.55
CA LYS A 157 2.58 -10.62 21.77
C LYS A 157 1.58 -11.62 21.14
N ASP A 158 0.33 -11.20 21.07
CA ASP A 158 -0.85 -11.87 20.52
C ASP A 158 -1.17 -11.42 19.07
N MET A 159 -0.34 -10.58 18.46
CA MET A 159 -0.57 -10.04 17.11
C MET A 159 0.77 -9.85 16.40
N MET A 160 1.10 -10.83 15.56
CA MET A 160 2.35 -10.87 14.78
C MET A 160 2.09 -10.68 13.27
N VAL A 161 0.82 -10.75 12.85
CA VAL A 161 0.30 -10.38 11.53
C VAL A 161 -0.47 -9.07 11.67
N ILE A 162 -0.44 -8.20 10.66
CA ILE A 162 -1.18 -6.93 10.69
C ILE A 162 -2.65 -7.21 10.39
N ASP A 163 -3.49 -7.04 11.42
CA ASP A 163 -4.94 -7.14 11.28
C ASP A 163 -5.56 -5.86 10.68
N GLU A 164 -6.78 -6.00 10.13
CA GLU A 164 -7.52 -4.90 9.51
C GLU A 164 -7.73 -3.71 10.48
N ALA A 165 -7.95 -3.98 11.76
CA ALA A 165 -8.19 -2.94 12.76
C ALA A 165 -6.93 -2.10 13.05
N THR A 166 -5.76 -2.73 13.07
CA THR A 166 -4.46 -2.10 13.24
C THR A 166 -4.12 -1.32 11.99
N PHE A 167 -4.35 -1.93 10.82
CA PHE A 167 -4.21 -1.30 9.53
C PHE A 167 -5.05 0.00 9.41
N ASN A 168 -6.36 -0.07 9.67
CA ASN A 168 -7.26 1.08 9.57
C ASN A 168 -6.94 2.18 10.59
N ARG A 169 -6.51 1.81 11.80
CA ARG A 169 -6.08 2.77 12.84
C ARG A 169 -4.86 3.58 12.43
N HIS A 170 -3.94 2.99 11.67
CA HIS A 170 -2.78 3.71 11.16
C HIS A 170 -3.09 4.47 9.87
N ARG A 171 -4.02 3.98 9.05
CA ARG A 171 -4.51 4.65 7.84
C ARG A 171 -5.13 6.03 8.14
N THR A 172 -6.04 6.11 9.10
CA THR A 172 -6.76 7.36 9.43
C THR A 172 -5.86 8.43 10.04
N LYS A 173 -4.72 8.05 10.63
CA LYS A 173 -3.73 8.97 11.20
C LYS A 173 -2.77 9.55 10.16
N LEU A 174 -2.74 8.99 8.95
CA LEU A 174 -1.85 9.39 7.87
C LEU A 174 -2.59 10.15 6.75
N GLN A 175 -3.91 10.35 6.85
CA GLN A 175 -4.68 11.21 5.96
C GLN A 175 -4.60 12.66 6.42
#